data_AF-A0AAV5DYW7-F1
#
_entry.id   AF-A0AAV5DYW7-F1
#
_cell.length_a   1.000
_cell.length_b   1.000
_cell.length_c   1.000
_cell.angle_alpha   90.00
_cell.angle_beta   90.00
_cell.angle_gamma   90.00
#
_symmetry.space_group_name_H-M   'P 1'
#
loop_
_entity.id
_entity.type
_entity.pdbx_description
1 polymer ?
#
loop_
_entity_poly.entity_id
_entity_poly.type
_entity_poly.pdbx_seq_one_letter_code
_entity_poly.pdbx_strand_id
1 'polypeptide(L)'
;MDSSTVGVSALSPSPAANEMKMTTAASGEGFEFDGMVFTVTESNEVAEVVDGGAVHALGSESFFDAGTGTQQHFVDVQGKTEAMLLLVSVNEDQRRIVGVRRFC
;
A
#
# COMPACT_ATOMS: atom_id res chain seq x y z
N MET A 1 23.83 27.63 34.15
CA MET A 1 22.51 27.48 33.50
C MET A 1 22.22 26.00 33.43
N ASP A 2 21.03 25.66 33.90
CA ASP A 2 20.52 24.37 34.36
C ASP A 2 20.24 23.36 33.23
N SER A 3 20.20 22.08 33.64
CA SER A 3 19.68 20.80 33.10
C SER A 3 18.73 20.85 31.88
N SER A 4 18.56 19.79 31.06
CA SER A 4 18.27 18.41 31.45
C SER A 4 18.46 17.42 30.30
N THR A 5 19.05 16.28 30.64
CA THR A 5 18.88 15.00 29.95
C THR A 5 17.51 14.40 30.33
N VAL A 6 16.66 14.14 29.34
CA VAL A 6 15.54 13.18 29.38
C VAL A 6 15.33 12.78 27.91
N GLY A 7 15.17 11.55 27.46
CA GLY A 7 14.90 10.25 28.06
C GLY A 7 14.54 9.35 26.87
N VAL A 8 15.01 8.11 26.90
CA VAL A 8 14.81 7.11 25.84
C VAL A 8 13.33 6.74 25.73
N SER A 9 12.78 6.63 24.52
CA SER A 9 11.75 5.63 24.18
C SER A 9 11.65 5.45 22.67
N ALA A 10 12.35 4.42 22.19
CA ALA A 10 12.10 3.82 20.90
C ALA A 10 10.79 3.03 20.98
N LEU A 11 9.83 3.38 20.12
CA LEU A 11 8.76 2.49 19.71
C LEU A 11 8.63 2.62 18.20
N SER A 12 9.48 1.87 17.49
CA SER A 12 9.25 1.56 16.08
C SER A 12 7.93 0.77 16.02
N PRO A 13 6.88 1.25 15.32
CA PRO A 13 5.86 0.32 14.90
C PRO A 13 6.51 -0.56 13.83
N SER A 14 6.83 -1.80 14.18
CA SER A 14 6.97 -2.85 13.17
C SER A 14 5.55 -3.18 12.72
N PRO A 15 5.08 -2.75 11.53
CA PRO A 15 3.99 -3.49 10.93
C PRO A 15 4.54 -4.89 10.67
N ALA A 16 3.80 -5.93 11.07
CA ALA A 16 4.18 -7.30 10.81
C ALA A 16 4.62 -7.42 9.34
N ALA A 17 5.90 -7.75 9.14
CA ALA A 17 6.46 -7.95 7.82
C ALA A 17 5.91 -9.28 7.31
N ASN A 18 4.73 -9.23 6.72
CA ASN A 18 4.25 -10.28 5.84
C ASN A 18 5.29 -10.33 4.71
N GLU A 19 6.04 -11.42 4.60
CA GLU A 19 7.14 -11.53 3.64
C GLU A 19 6.62 -11.20 2.22
N MET A 20 7.11 -10.08 1.68
CA MET A 20 6.59 -9.50 0.45
C MET A 20 7.43 -9.99 -0.74
N LYS A 21 6.81 -10.70 -1.67
CA LYS A 21 7.43 -11.08 -2.95
C LYS A 21 7.05 -10.05 -4.01
N MET A 22 8.04 -9.31 -4.51
CA MET A 22 7.85 -8.41 -5.66
C MET A 22 7.78 -9.24 -6.95
N THR A 23 6.72 -9.05 -7.73
CA THR A 23 6.55 -9.74 -9.02
C THR A 23 6.46 -8.69 -10.12
N THR A 24 7.40 -8.71 -11.06
CA THR A 24 7.51 -7.72 -12.13
C THR A 24 6.38 -7.91 -13.15
N ALA A 25 5.35 -7.07 -13.09
CA ALA A 25 4.40 -6.91 -14.19
C ALA A 25 4.87 -5.78 -15.11
N ALA A 26 4.65 -5.93 -16.42
CA ALA A 26 5.07 -4.93 -17.39
C ALA A 26 4.45 -3.56 -17.07
N SER A 27 5.32 -2.54 -17.01
CA SER A 27 5.08 -1.11 -16.70
C SER A 27 4.78 -0.69 -15.26
N GLY A 28 4.87 -1.57 -14.26
CA GLY A 28 4.83 -1.19 -12.84
C GLY A 28 5.16 -2.37 -11.93
N GLU A 29 5.99 -2.18 -10.90
CA GLU A 29 6.30 -3.22 -9.92
C GLU A 29 4.99 -3.64 -9.22
N GLY A 30 4.53 -4.87 -9.46
CA GLY A 30 3.30 -5.40 -8.87
C GLY A 30 3.49 -5.77 -7.41
N PHE A 31 2.47 -5.47 -6.59
CA PHE A 31 2.41 -5.78 -5.16
C PHE A 31 1.46 -6.96 -4.93
N GLU A 32 1.97 -8.11 -4.50
CA GLU A 32 1.14 -9.26 -4.17
C GLU A 32 0.61 -9.19 -2.73
N PHE A 33 -0.71 -9.35 -2.55
CA PHE A 33 -1.34 -9.43 -1.24
C PHE A 33 -2.55 -10.37 -1.28
N ASP A 34 -2.57 -11.38 -0.40
CA ASP A 34 -3.64 -12.38 -0.29
C ASP A 34 -3.98 -13.12 -1.61
N GLY A 35 -2.98 -13.24 -2.49
CA GLY A 35 -3.12 -13.85 -3.83
C GLY A 35 -3.75 -12.95 -4.89
N MET A 36 -3.96 -11.67 -4.58
CA MET A 36 -4.24 -10.61 -5.56
C MET A 36 -2.94 -9.88 -5.88
N VAL A 37 -2.84 -9.31 -7.07
CA VAL A 37 -1.69 -8.47 -7.47
C VAL A 37 -2.19 -7.06 -7.74
N PHE A 38 -1.64 -6.09 -7.05
CA PHE A 38 -1.96 -4.68 -7.21
C PHE A 38 -0.87 -3.95 -7.97
N THR A 39 -1.23 -2.90 -8.70
CA THR A 39 -0.31 -2.00 -9.38
C THR A 39 -0.82 -0.56 -9.29
N VAL A 40 0.01 0.39 -9.72
CA VAL A 40 -0.34 1.81 -9.83
C VAL A 40 -0.51 2.15 -11.31
N THR A 41 -1.62 2.79 -11.67
CA THR A 41 -1.86 3.28 -13.02
C THR A 41 -1.00 4.51 -13.32
N GLU A 42 -0.95 4.93 -14.59
CA GLU A 42 -0.25 6.17 -14.98
C GLU A 42 -0.82 7.43 -14.28
N SER A 43 -2.08 7.36 -13.85
CA SER A 43 -2.81 8.41 -13.12
C SER A 43 -2.64 8.32 -11.60
N ASN A 44 -1.73 7.49 -11.09
CA ASN A 44 -1.53 7.22 -9.66
C ASN A 44 -2.74 6.59 -8.95
N GLU A 45 -3.60 5.90 -9.68
CA GLU A 45 -4.71 5.14 -9.08
C GLU A 45 -4.25 3.71 -8.79
N VAL A 46 -4.84 3.09 -7.77
CA VAL A 46 -4.59 1.68 -7.48
C VAL A 46 -5.42 0.82 -8.44
N ALA A 47 -4.81 -0.22 -8.97
CA ALA A 47 -5.47 -1.19 -9.83
C ALA A 47 -5.12 -2.63 -9.45
N GLU A 48 -6.03 -3.54 -9.72
CA GLU A 48 -5.80 -4.98 -9.64
C GLU A 48 -5.34 -5.52 -11.00
N VAL A 49 -4.31 -6.37 -10.99
CA VAL A 49 -3.89 -7.15 -12.15
C VAL A 49 -4.65 -8.47 -12.13
N VAL A 50 -5.50 -8.68 -13.12
CA VAL A 50 -6.31 -9.89 -13.28
C VAL A 50 -5.69 -10.86 -14.28
N ASP A 51 -6.28 -12.04 -14.41
CA ASP A 51 -5.81 -13.09 -15.32
C ASP A 51 -5.61 -12.57 -16.75
N GLY A 52 -4.50 -13.00 -17.36
CA GLY A 52 -4.07 -12.51 -18.67
C GLY A 52 -3.34 -11.16 -18.62
N GLY A 53 -3.05 -10.63 -17.42
CA GLY A 53 -2.27 -9.41 -17.22
C GLY A 53 -3.05 -8.12 -17.50
N ALA A 54 -4.37 -8.21 -17.64
CA ALA A 54 -5.22 -7.02 -17.72
C ALA A 54 -5.24 -6.29 -16.38
N VAL A 55 -5.42 -4.97 -16.44
CA VAL A 55 -5.41 -4.09 -15.25
C VAL A 55 -6.78 -3.47 -15.09
N HIS A 56 -7.37 -3.60 -13.89
CA HIS A 56 -8.66 -3.04 -13.55
C HIS A 56 -8.48 -1.99 -12.43
N ALA A 57 -8.71 -0.72 -12.76
CA ALA A 57 -8.63 0.36 -11.80
C ALA A 57 -9.67 0.16 -10.69
N LEU A 58 -9.24 0.28 -9.44
CA LEU A 58 -10.10 0.17 -8.28
C LEU A 58 -10.63 1.57 -7.94
N GLY A 59 -11.94 1.68 -7.78
CA GLY A 59 -12.52 2.86 -7.15
C GLY A 59 -11.94 3.00 -5.74
N SER A 60 -11.44 4.19 -5.40
CA SER A 60 -10.86 4.43 -4.09
C SER A 60 -11.25 5.79 -3.53
N GLU A 61 -11.43 5.83 -2.22
CA GLU A 61 -11.32 7.07 -1.46
C GLU A 61 -9.85 7.27 -1.09
N SER A 62 -9.32 8.49 -1.24
CA SER A 62 -7.89 8.72 -0.98
C SER A 62 -7.60 10.01 -0.24
N PHE A 63 -6.49 10.00 0.51
CA PHE A 63 -5.94 11.16 1.19
C PHE A 63 -4.41 11.13 1.20
N PHE A 64 -3.78 12.30 1.25
CA PHE A 64 -2.32 12.40 1.31
C PHE A 64 -1.83 12.38 2.77
N ASP A 65 -0.90 11.48 3.08
CA ASP A 65 -0.17 11.44 4.36
C ASP A 65 1.21 12.10 4.20
N ALA A 66 1.29 13.37 4.60
CA ALA A 66 2.53 14.14 4.56
C ALA A 66 3.63 13.62 5.50
N GLY A 67 3.29 12.84 6.54
CA GLY A 67 4.27 12.27 7.45
C GLY A 67 5.09 11.14 6.82
N THR A 68 4.48 10.43 5.87
CA THR A 68 5.13 9.33 5.13
C THR A 68 5.43 9.67 3.68
N GLY A 69 4.90 10.79 3.16
CA GLY A 69 5.03 11.18 1.76
C GLY A 69 4.30 10.20 0.83
N THR A 70 3.13 9.72 1.25
CA THR A 70 2.36 8.72 0.50
C THR A 70 0.90 9.12 0.35
N GLN A 71 0.32 8.80 -0.80
CA GLN A 71 -1.11 8.81 -0.99
C GLN A 71 -1.68 7.49 -0.43
N GLN A 72 -2.68 7.61 0.43
CA GLN A 72 -3.35 6.49 1.06
C GLN A 72 -4.70 6.26 0.36
N HIS A 73 -4.92 5.04 -0.11
CA HIS A 73 -6.14 4.65 -0.83
C HIS A 73 -6.89 3.58 -0.04
N PHE A 74 -8.16 3.84 0.26
CA PHE A 74 -9.10 2.83 0.72
C PHE A 74 -9.75 2.18 -0.50
N VAL A 75 -9.55 0.86 -0.66
CA VAL A 75 -10.12 0.08 -1.76
C VAL A 75 -10.93 -1.08 -1.22
N ASP A 76 -12.16 -1.21 -1.70
CA ASP A 76 -12.98 -2.40 -1.50
C ASP A 76 -12.59 -3.46 -2.54
N VAL A 77 -12.19 -4.63 -2.08
CA VAL A 77 -11.83 -5.75 -2.95
C VAL A 77 -12.59 -7.01 -2.58
N GLN A 78 -12.86 -7.84 -3.59
CA GLN A 78 -13.45 -9.15 -3.34
C GLN A 78 -12.32 -10.17 -3.12
N GLY A 79 -12.03 -10.44 -1.85
CA GLY A 79 -11.15 -11.53 -1.46
C GLY A 79 -11.70 -12.91 -1.80
N LYS A 80 -10.85 -13.93 -1.67
CA LYS A 80 -11.22 -15.32 -1.97
C LYS A 80 -12.41 -15.83 -1.15
N THR A 81 -12.50 -15.40 0.10
CA THR A 81 -13.53 -15.86 1.05
C THR A 81 -14.53 -14.78 1.44
N GLU A 82 -14.12 -13.51 1.40
CA GLU A 82 -14.93 -12.38 1.85
C GLU A 82 -14.53 -11.09 1.13
N ALA A 83 -15.41 -10.09 1.16
CA ALA A 83 -15.05 -8.73 0.78
C ALA A 83 -14.12 -8.13 1.84
N MET A 84 -13.12 -7.38 1.40
CA MET A 84 -12.13 -6.76 2.28
C MET A 84 -11.97 -5.29 1.93
N LEU A 85 -11.84 -4.46 2.97
CA LEU A 85 -11.37 -3.10 2.83
C LEU A 85 -9.85 -3.10 3.01
N LEU A 86 -9.10 -2.64 2.01
CA LEU A 86 -7.65 -2.50 2.10
C LEU A 86 -7.28 -1.03 2.15
N LEU A 87 -6.24 -0.73 2.94
CA LEU A 87 -5.51 0.52 2.83
C LEU A 87 -4.22 0.26 2.04
N VAL A 88 -4.09 0.94 0.90
CA VAL A 88 -2.95 0.87 -0.01
C VAL A 88 -2.19 2.18 0.04
N SER A 89 -0.91 2.12 0.39
CA SER A 89 -0.01 3.27 0.44
C SER A 89 0.80 3.36 -0.84
N VAL A 90 0.64 4.44 -1.58
CA VAL A 90 1.35 4.72 -2.84
C VAL A 90 2.34 5.86 -2.63
N ASN A 91 3.61 5.65 -2.96
CA ASN A 91 4.56 6.75 -3.04
C ASN A 91 4.35 7.50 -4.36
N GLU A 92 3.97 8.77 -4.30
CA GLU A 92 3.59 9.55 -5.49
C GLU A 92 4.77 9.82 -6.43
N ASP A 93 5.95 10.08 -5.88
CA ASP A 93 7.16 10.39 -6.66
C ASP A 93 7.65 9.18 -7.45
N GLN A 94 7.61 8.01 -6.81
CA GLN A 94 8.09 6.75 -7.37
C GLN A 94 6.97 5.97 -8.11
N ARG A 95 5.71 6.43 -8.00
CA ARG A 95 4.52 5.78 -8.55
C ARG A 95 4.45 4.28 -8.27
N ARG A 96 4.68 3.91 -7.01
CA ARG A 96 4.69 2.51 -6.59
C ARG A 96 3.99 2.30 -5.27
N ILE A 97 3.43 1.10 -5.13
CA ILE A 97 2.85 0.65 -3.87
C ILE A 97 4.00 0.36 -2.91
N VAL A 98 3.96 1.01 -1.75
CA VAL A 98 4.94 0.82 -0.66
C VAL A 98 4.36 0.08 0.54
N GLY A 99 3.05 -0.15 0.55
CA GLY A 99 2.39 -0.96 1.56
C GLY A 99 0.94 -1.27 1.23
N VAL A 100 0.48 -2.44 1.65
CA VAL A 100 -0.93 -2.84 1.63
C VAL A 100 -1.24 -3.46 2.99
N ARG A 101 -2.34 -3.04 3.61
CA ARG A 101 -2.85 -3.66 4.84
C ARG A 101 -4.36 -3.78 4.81
N ARG A 102 -4.88 -4.85 5.43
CA ARG A 102 -6.32 -4.96 5.71
C ARG A 102 -6.72 -3.88 6.71
N PHE A 103 -7.82 -3.22 6.43
CA PHE A 103 -8.51 -2.32 7.34
C PHE A 103 -9.67 -3.11 7.96
N CYS A 104 -9.66 -3.20 9.29
CA CYS A 104 -10.48 -4.12 10.09
C CYS A 104 -11.97 -4.10 9.77
#